data_AF-A0A9E7ER09-F1
#
_entry.id   AF-A0A9E7ER09-F1
#
_cell.length_a   1.000
_cell.length_b   1.000
_cell.length_c   1.000
_cell.angle_alpha   90.00
_cell.angle_beta   90.00
_cell.angle_gamma   90.00
#
_symmetry.space_group_name_H-M   'P 1'
#
loop_
_entity.id
_entity.type
_entity.pdbx_description
1 polymer ?
#
loop_
_entity_poly.entity_id
_entity_poly.type
_entity_poly.pdbx_seq_one_letter_code
_entity_poly.pdbx_strand_id
1 'polypeptide(L)'
;MGGGGQMISVYPEELTFEFELEKPSYCNIKVVNNTEHHVAFKVKTTSPKKYFVRPNASVVQPWDSCTITVTLQAQKEYPPDMQCKDKFLIQSAKVPPSNDIDEIPSDTFNKDGDKVIEELKLRVVYTSPSQSGRANSEEESGLASSATGKRDMHKNSSNEEIQMLQHLKEERDTILQQNHQFQRELDMLKRRRNRKSDAGFSLTFAAFAGLVGIMVGYVLLPYHATWPPDHHLTTMLVILNTAAAASPLLGLASHHFSKFPIKPLASSRNFKTLSFPSSSSPPSRLRRMSWLGKLGLGFGGRGSATEASSAIAQGPDDDVPAAGQEFAQFGAGCFWGVELGFQRVPGVTKTEVGYSQGNLHEPTYEDICTGTTNHSEVVRLQYDPRECKYEDLLDAFWERHDPTTLNRQGNDVGTQYRSGIYFYTPEQEKAARESLERRQKVLNRKIVTEILPAKKFYRAEEYHQQYLEKGGRFGFKQSAAKGCSDPIRCYG
;
A
#
# COMPACT_ATOMS: atom_id res chain seq x y z
N MET A 1 24.22 7.45 38.97
CA MET A 1 25.34 6.80 38.26
C MET A 1 24.78 6.21 36.97
N GLY A 2 25.16 6.77 35.83
CA GLY A 2 24.63 6.41 34.52
C GLY A 2 25.21 5.10 34.02
N GLY A 3 24.36 4.09 33.86
CA GLY A 3 24.64 2.98 32.97
C GLY A 3 24.38 3.46 31.54
N GLY A 4 25.44 3.66 30.77
CA GLY A 4 25.36 4.00 29.35
C GLY A 4 24.76 2.83 28.57
N GLY A 5 23.43 2.80 28.47
CA GLY A 5 22.73 1.94 27.54
C GLY A 5 22.83 2.51 26.13
N GLN A 6 23.20 1.67 25.18
CA GLN A 6 23.21 2.00 23.75
C GLN A 6 21.80 2.40 23.28
N MET A 7 21.68 3.60 22.71
CA MET A 7 20.41 4.20 22.29
C MET A 7 19.77 3.41 21.15
N ILE A 8 20.59 2.90 20.23
CA ILE A 8 20.14 2.09 19.11
C ILE A 8 20.91 0.78 18.98
N SER A 9 20.21 -0.33 18.74
CA SER A 9 20.83 -1.60 18.35
C SER A 9 20.61 -1.88 16.87
N VAL A 10 21.54 -2.58 16.22
CA VAL A 10 21.47 -2.85 14.77
C VAL A 10 21.63 -4.33 14.49
N TYR A 11 20.74 -4.87 13.65
CA TYR A 11 20.73 -6.29 13.29
C TYR A 11 20.54 -6.50 11.79
N PRO A 12 21.40 -7.28 11.11
CA PRO A 12 22.67 -7.83 11.60
C PRO A 12 23.72 -6.73 11.88
N GLU A 13 24.71 -7.04 12.73
CA GLU A 13 25.83 -6.12 13.06
C GLU A 13 26.84 -5.99 11.90
N GLU A 14 26.72 -6.85 10.88
CA GLU A 14 27.56 -6.88 9.69
C GLU A 14 26.73 -6.72 8.43
N LEU A 15 27.19 -5.86 7.53
CA LEU A 15 26.64 -5.68 6.20
C LEU A 15 27.29 -6.70 5.26
N THR A 16 26.55 -7.76 4.95
CA THR A 16 27.00 -8.81 4.03
C THR A 16 26.42 -8.56 2.64
N PHE A 17 27.30 -8.51 1.64
CA PHE A 17 26.92 -8.39 0.23
C PHE A 17 27.43 -9.59 -0.54
N GLU A 18 26.53 -10.19 -1.32
CA GLU A 18 26.93 -11.10 -2.38
C GLU A 18 27.54 -10.27 -3.52
N PHE A 19 28.79 -10.57 -3.86
CA PHE A 19 29.55 -9.79 -4.82
C PHE A 19 29.58 -10.50 -6.18
N GLU A 20 28.86 -9.92 -7.14
CA GLU A 20 28.85 -10.34 -8.54
C GLU A 20 29.16 -9.14 -9.44
N LEU A 21 29.96 -9.35 -10.48
CA LEU A 21 30.22 -8.29 -11.46
C LEU A 21 28.95 -7.92 -12.22
N GLU A 22 28.84 -6.64 -12.55
CA GLU A 22 27.74 -6.05 -13.32
C GLU A 22 26.33 -6.21 -12.69
N LYS A 23 26.24 -6.73 -11.46
CA LYS A 23 24.99 -6.85 -10.73
C LYS A 23 25.03 -6.07 -9.41
N PRO A 24 23.98 -5.31 -9.09
CA PRO A 24 23.84 -4.73 -7.76
C PRO A 24 23.48 -5.81 -6.74
N SER A 25 23.88 -5.61 -5.49
CA SER A 25 23.44 -6.43 -4.35
C SER A 25 22.99 -5.53 -3.20
N TYR A 26 22.26 -6.10 -2.24
CA TYR A 26 21.71 -5.31 -1.14
C TYR A 26 21.76 -6.09 0.17
N CYS A 27 21.79 -5.33 1.26
CA CYS A 27 21.74 -5.84 2.63
C CYS A 27 20.74 -5.00 3.42
N ASN A 28 19.83 -5.65 4.14
CA ASN A 28 18.88 -4.99 5.02
C ASN A 28 19.38 -5.07 6.46
N ILE A 29 19.46 -3.92 7.12
CA ILE A 29 19.74 -3.82 8.55
C ILE A 29 18.55 -3.21 9.28
N LYS A 30 18.26 -3.71 10.47
CA LYS A 30 17.20 -3.22 11.35
C LYS A 30 17.83 -2.42 12.47
N VAL A 31 17.53 -1.12 12.53
CA VAL A 31 17.89 -0.21 13.62
C VAL A 31 16.75 -0.19 14.63
N VAL A 32 17.00 -0.57 15.87
CA VAL A 32 16.02 -0.65 16.95
C VAL A 32 16.33 0.44 17.97
N ASN A 33 15.33 1.23 18.34
CA ASN A 33 15.45 2.22 19.42
C ASN A 33 15.17 1.53 20.77
N ASN A 34 16.17 1.51 21.65
CA ASN A 34 16.06 0.87 22.97
C ASN A 34 15.72 1.86 24.09
N THR A 35 15.19 3.03 23.74
CA THR A 35 14.94 4.12 24.68
C THR A 35 13.47 4.50 24.70
N GLU A 36 13.06 5.17 25.78
CA GLU A 36 11.73 5.78 25.92
C GLU A 36 11.58 7.12 25.16
N HIS A 37 12.63 7.57 24.46
CA HIS A 37 12.64 8.82 23.71
C HIS A 37 12.64 8.57 22.21
N HIS A 38 12.30 9.59 21.43
CA HIS A 38 12.51 9.55 19.98
C HIS A 38 14.00 9.65 19.70
N VAL A 39 14.49 8.81 18.80
CA VAL A 39 15.91 8.77 18.43
C VAL A 39 16.03 8.96 16.93
N ALA A 40 16.71 10.03 16.53
CA ALA A 40 17.10 10.23 15.14
C ALA A 40 18.38 9.46 14.85
N PHE A 41 18.49 8.87 13.66
CA PHE A 41 19.74 8.31 13.17
C PHE A 41 20.13 8.91 11.83
N LYS A 42 21.43 8.85 11.52
CA LYS A 42 22.02 9.20 10.23
C LYS A 42 23.11 8.22 9.86
N VAL A 43 23.04 7.67 8.66
CA VAL A 43 24.02 6.73 8.12
C VAL A 43 25.06 7.50 7.30
N LYS A 44 26.34 7.19 7.54
CA LYS A 44 27.49 7.68 6.80
C LYS A 44 28.30 6.49 6.28
N THR A 45 28.88 6.64 5.10
CA THR A 45 29.76 5.65 4.48
C THR A 45 31.02 6.31 3.96
N THR A 46 32.14 5.58 3.96
CA THR A 46 33.40 6.04 3.33
C THR A 46 33.35 6.00 1.80
N SER A 47 32.36 5.31 1.21
CA SER A 47 32.27 5.08 -0.23
C SER A 47 30.87 5.40 -0.79
N PRO A 48 30.38 6.65 -0.68
CA PRO A 48 29.01 7.02 -1.04
C PRO A 48 28.69 6.90 -2.54
N LYS A 49 29.69 6.77 -3.41
CA LYS A 49 29.48 6.48 -4.84
C LYS A 49 29.19 5.01 -5.12
N LYS A 50 29.63 4.10 -4.23
CA LYS A 50 29.44 2.64 -4.39
C LYS A 50 28.15 2.17 -3.75
N TYR A 51 27.73 2.83 -2.67
CA TYR A 51 26.58 2.42 -1.90
C TYR A 51 25.48 3.45 -1.93
N PHE A 52 24.26 2.93 -1.93
CA PHE A 52 23.06 3.72 -1.82
C PHE A 52 22.27 3.25 -0.59
N VAL A 53 21.83 4.18 0.26
CA VAL A 53 21.25 3.87 1.58
C VAL A 53 19.84 4.46 1.68
N ARG A 54 18.83 3.63 1.97
CA ARG A 54 17.43 4.06 2.15
C ARG A 54 16.81 3.46 3.42
N PRO A 55 16.26 4.28 4.34
CA PRO A 55 16.48 5.73 4.45
C PRO A 55 17.92 6.03 4.90
N ASN A 56 18.50 7.15 4.46
CA ASN A 56 19.85 7.58 4.91
C ASN A 56 19.83 8.24 6.30
N ALA A 57 18.68 8.77 6.71
CA ALA A 57 18.41 9.34 8.03
C ALA A 57 16.91 9.22 8.32
N SER A 58 16.53 9.03 9.58
CA SER A 58 15.13 8.93 9.99
C SER A 58 14.99 9.07 11.52
N VAL A 59 13.76 9.23 12.00
CA VAL A 59 13.40 9.18 13.42
C VAL A 59 12.79 7.83 13.73
N VAL A 60 13.26 7.20 14.80
CA VAL A 60 12.70 5.96 15.33
C VAL A 60 11.98 6.28 16.63
N GLN A 61 10.70 5.92 16.70
CA GLN A 61 9.88 6.09 17.89
C GLN A 61 10.42 5.26 19.07
N PRO A 62 10.07 5.61 20.32
CA PRO A 62 10.43 4.83 21.49
C PRO A 62 10.08 3.35 21.31
N TRP A 63 11.05 2.46 21.55
CA TRP A 63 10.89 0.99 21.45
C TRP A 63 10.50 0.45 20.07
N ASP A 64 10.59 1.28 19.03
CA ASP A 64 10.29 0.91 17.65
C ASP A 64 11.57 0.60 16.86
N SER A 65 11.43 0.26 15.59
CA SER A 65 12.54 -0.06 14.71
C SER A 65 12.35 0.43 13.28
N CYS A 66 13.45 0.76 12.62
CA CYS A 66 13.51 1.16 11.23
C CYS A 66 14.40 0.20 10.45
N THR A 67 13.96 -0.21 9.26
CA THR A 67 14.77 -1.02 8.35
C THR A 67 15.47 -0.11 7.34
N ILE A 68 16.78 -0.26 7.25
CA ILE A 68 17.64 0.44 6.29
C ILE A 68 18.11 -0.58 5.26
N THR A 69 17.84 -0.30 4.00
CA THR A 69 18.38 -1.03 2.87
C THR A 69 19.64 -0.33 2.38
N VAL A 70 20.75 -1.05 2.42
CA VAL A 70 22.02 -0.63 1.82
C VAL A 70 22.21 -1.41 0.53
N THR A 71 22.31 -0.72 -0.60
CA THR A 71 22.54 -1.30 -1.92
C THR A 71 23.95 -1.03 -2.37
N LEU A 72 24.72 -2.08 -2.66
CA LEU A 72 25.99 -2.01 -3.40
C LEU A 72 25.67 -1.94 -4.89
N GLN A 73 26.14 -0.88 -5.55
CA GLN A 73 25.98 -0.73 -7.01
C GLN A 73 26.82 -1.77 -7.76
N ALA A 74 26.37 -2.13 -8.97
CA ALA A 74 27.08 -3.03 -9.87
C ALA A 74 28.54 -2.61 -10.07
N GLN A 75 29.48 -3.48 -9.71
CA GLN A 75 30.91 -3.25 -9.88
C GLN A 75 31.40 -3.88 -11.18
N LYS A 76 32.35 -3.23 -11.87
CA LYS A 76 32.93 -3.73 -13.13
C LYS A 76 34.16 -4.61 -12.92
N GLU A 77 34.80 -4.50 -11.76
CA GLU A 77 36.04 -5.19 -11.43
C GLU A 77 35.94 -5.79 -10.03
N TYR A 78 36.57 -6.95 -9.83
CA TYR A 78 36.69 -7.55 -8.50
C TYR A 78 37.72 -6.77 -7.68
N PRO A 79 37.45 -6.52 -6.39
CA PRO A 79 38.46 -5.94 -5.51
C PRO A 79 39.67 -6.88 -5.38
N PRO A 80 40.92 -6.37 -5.40
CA PRO A 80 42.15 -7.17 -5.53
C PRO A 80 42.31 -8.34 -4.56
N ASP A 81 41.72 -8.24 -3.35
CA ASP A 81 41.84 -9.25 -2.29
C ASP A 81 40.48 -9.83 -1.84
N MET A 82 39.37 -9.54 -2.55
CA MET A 82 37.98 -9.75 -2.09
C MET A 82 37.64 -9.12 -0.72
N GLN A 83 38.55 -8.34 -0.14
CA GLN A 83 38.35 -7.65 1.13
C GLN A 83 37.74 -6.27 0.92
N CYS A 84 36.60 -6.03 1.57
CA CYS A 84 35.99 -4.71 1.60
C CYS A 84 36.68 -3.81 2.63
N LYS A 85 37.13 -2.63 2.21
CA LYS A 85 37.72 -1.59 3.09
C LYS A 85 36.69 -0.51 3.46
N ASP A 86 35.49 -0.60 2.92
CA ASP A 86 34.45 0.39 3.13
C ASP A 86 33.89 0.29 4.55
N LYS A 87 33.60 1.43 5.17
CA LYS A 87 33.11 1.50 6.55
C LYS A 87 31.78 2.25 6.58
N PHE A 88 30.86 1.73 7.37
CA PHE A 88 29.60 2.39 7.67
C PHE A 88 29.58 2.85 9.13
N LEU A 89 28.98 4.03 9.33
CA LEU A 89 28.81 4.65 10.63
C LEU A 89 27.36 5.08 10.77
N ILE A 90 26.69 4.66 11.83
CA ILE A 90 25.37 5.15 12.20
C ILE A 90 25.55 6.08 13.40
N GLN A 91 25.19 7.35 13.20
CA GLN A 91 25.13 8.32 14.28
C GLN A 91 23.69 8.37 14.79
N SER A 92 23.50 8.41 16.10
CA SER A 92 22.18 8.53 16.72
C SER A 92 22.16 9.60 17.80
N ALA A 93 21.02 10.29 17.92
CA ALA A 93 20.82 11.38 18.87
C ALA A 93 19.36 11.40 19.36
N LYS A 94 19.16 11.76 20.63
CA LYS A 94 17.81 11.92 21.19
C LYS A 94 17.21 13.19 20.62
N VAL A 95 15.98 13.12 20.15
CA VAL A 95 15.26 14.25 19.56
C VAL A 95 13.91 14.46 20.25
N PRO A 96 13.34 15.66 20.19
CA PRO A 96 11.96 15.89 20.59
C PRO A 96 10.99 14.98 19.83
N PRO A 97 9.79 14.71 20.37
CA PRO A 97 8.78 13.91 19.68
C PRO A 97 8.43 14.52 18.32
N SER A 98 8.79 13.83 17.26
CA SER A 98 8.47 14.19 15.88
C SER A 98 8.39 12.91 15.04
N ASN A 99 7.51 12.92 14.04
CA ASN A 99 7.35 11.83 13.08
C ASN A 99 8.10 12.09 11.77
N ASP A 100 8.71 13.27 11.60
CA ASP A 100 9.35 13.69 10.36
C ASP A 100 10.83 14.05 10.59
N ILE A 101 11.69 13.62 9.66
CA ILE A 101 13.11 13.95 9.66
C ILE A 101 13.33 15.44 9.36
N ASP A 102 12.41 16.06 8.60
CA ASP A 102 12.50 17.46 8.19
C ASP A 102 12.17 18.44 9.32
N GLU A 103 11.51 17.97 10.39
CA GLU A 103 11.22 18.75 11.59
C GLU A 103 12.40 18.79 12.58
N ILE A 104 13.45 18.01 12.33
CA ILE A 104 14.61 17.94 13.22
C ILE A 104 15.55 19.12 12.93
N PRO A 105 16.04 19.83 13.97
CA PRO A 105 17.05 20.86 13.81
C PRO A 105 18.28 20.37 13.03
N SER A 106 18.72 21.12 12.03
CA SER A 106 19.83 20.76 11.14
C SER A 106 21.17 20.56 11.87
N ASP A 107 21.27 21.08 13.10
CA ASP A 107 22.41 20.97 14.00
C ASP A 107 22.39 19.69 14.87
N THR A 108 21.38 18.82 14.74
CA THR A 108 21.18 17.64 15.61
C THR A 108 22.35 16.66 15.61
N PHE A 109 23.12 16.60 14.52
CA PHE A 109 24.31 15.75 14.39
C PHE A 109 25.63 16.53 14.44
N ASN A 110 25.61 17.80 14.87
CA ASN A 110 26.82 18.60 15.09
C ASN A 110 27.37 18.32 16.49
N LYS A 111 28.69 18.17 16.61
CA LYS A 111 29.35 17.83 17.89
C LYS A 111 29.54 19.02 18.83
N ASP A 112 29.04 20.20 18.46
CA ASP A 112 29.40 21.48 19.08
C ASP A 112 28.45 21.94 20.21
N GLY A 113 27.73 21.02 20.86
CA GLY A 113 26.82 21.36 21.97
C GLY A 113 26.61 20.21 22.98
N ASP A 114 25.80 20.47 24.03
CA ASP A 114 25.42 19.54 25.11
C ASP A 114 24.61 18.29 24.65
N LYS A 115 24.59 18.00 23.34
CA LYS A 115 23.84 16.88 22.74
C LYS A 115 24.70 15.62 22.74
N VAL A 116 24.20 14.55 23.35
CA VAL A 116 24.86 13.22 23.33
C VAL A 116 24.60 12.55 21.98
N ILE A 117 25.65 12.40 21.17
CA ILE A 117 25.62 11.66 19.90
C ILE A 117 26.33 10.31 20.12
N GLU A 118 25.63 9.21 19.86
CA GLU A 118 26.21 7.87 19.86
C GLU A 118 26.58 7.43 18.44
N GLU A 119 27.73 6.81 18.29
CA GLU A 119 28.27 6.34 17.02
C GLU A 119 28.45 4.82 17.00
N LEU A 120 27.77 4.14 16.07
CA LEU A 120 27.89 2.70 15.86
C LEU A 120 28.57 2.41 14.52
N LYS A 121 29.65 1.63 14.53
CA LYS A 121 30.40 1.23 13.34
C LYS A 121 29.93 -0.14 12.87
N LEU A 122 29.64 -0.28 11.58
CA LEU A 122 29.26 -1.55 10.96
C LEU A 122 30.42 -2.09 10.11
N ARG A 123 30.63 -3.41 10.18
CA ARG A 123 31.57 -4.13 9.31
C ARG A 123 30.90 -4.43 7.96
N VAL A 124 31.68 -4.40 6.88
CA VAL A 124 31.21 -4.77 5.54
C VAL A 124 31.95 -6.02 5.08
N VAL A 125 31.20 -7.02 4.64
CA VAL A 125 31.72 -8.32 4.21
C VAL A 125 31.22 -8.62 2.81
N TYR A 126 32.12 -9.05 1.93
CA TYR A 126 31.78 -9.55 0.60
C TYR A 126 31.81 -11.07 0.60
N THR A 127 30.83 -11.68 -0.04
CA THR A 127 30.69 -13.13 -0.20
C THR A 127 30.56 -13.47 -1.68
N SER A 128 31.16 -14.59 -2.10
CA SER A 128 31.00 -15.10 -3.46
C SER A 128 29.76 -16.00 -3.54
N PRO A 129 29.01 -16.00 -4.66
CA PRO A 129 27.93 -16.96 -4.87
C PRO A 129 28.47 -18.39 -4.81
N SER A 130 28.02 -19.19 -3.84
CA SER A 130 28.37 -20.60 -3.75
C SER A 130 27.75 -21.37 -4.92
N GLN A 131 28.59 -22.01 -5.76
CA GLN A 131 28.15 -22.92 -6.82
C GLN A 131 27.48 -24.17 -6.22
N SER A 132 26.19 -24.12 -5.92
CA SER A 132 25.37 -25.31 -5.66
C SER A 132 24.28 -25.39 -6.72
N GLY A 133 24.64 -25.94 -7.88
CA GLY A 133 23.72 -26.09 -8.99
C GLY A 133 24.39 -26.45 -10.31
N ARG A 134 25.08 -27.60 -10.38
CA ARG A 134 25.22 -28.28 -11.67
C ARG A 134 25.28 -29.78 -11.49
N ALA A 135 24.22 -30.41 -11.98
CA ALA A 135 24.06 -31.83 -12.15
C ALA A 135 25.19 -32.40 -13.03
N ASN A 136 25.60 -33.62 -12.66
CA ASN A 136 26.46 -34.51 -13.42
C ASN A 136 26.04 -34.60 -14.89
N SER A 137 26.96 -34.33 -15.79
CA SER A 137 27.02 -34.95 -17.12
C SER A 137 28.50 -35.04 -17.51
N GLU A 138 28.98 -36.27 -17.45
CA GLU A 138 29.93 -36.93 -18.35
C GLU A 138 30.95 -36.04 -19.07
N GLU A 139 32.24 -36.26 -18.76
CA GLU A 139 33.19 -36.66 -19.79
C GLU A 139 34.42 -37.37 -19.20
N GLU A 140 34.76 -38.44 -19.89
CA GLU A 140 35.77 -39.45 -19.65
C GLU A 140 37.15 -38.99 -20.16
N SER A 141 38.23 -39.27 -19.42
CA SER A 141 39.49 -39.87 -19.93
C SER A 141 40.68 -39.64 -18.98
N GLY A 142 41.48 -40.70 -18.76
CA GLY A 142 42.88 -40.54 -18.30
C GLY A 142 43.38 -41.42 -17.16
N LEU A 143 43.60 -42.72 -17.44
CA LEU A 143 44.70 -43.59 -16.98
C LEU A 143 45.22 -43.60 -15.50
N ALA A 144 44.98 -44.76 -14.86
CA ALA A 144 45.93 -45.65 -14.16
C ALA A 144 46.70 -45.20 -12.89
N SER A 145 46.44 -45.85 -11.74
CA SER A 145 47.30 -46.92 -11.17
C SER A 145 46.94 -47.34 -9.72
N SER A 146 47.12 -48.64 -9.43
CA SER A 146 47.31 -49.37 -8.15
C SER A 146 46.38 -49.06 -6.95
N ALA A 147 45.46 -49.96 -6.60
CA ALA A 147 45.63 -51.15 -5.76
C ALA A 147 45.61 -50.92 -4.22
N THR A 148 44.59 -51.56 -3.61
CA THR A 148 44.50 -52.10 -2.24
C THR A 148 44.41 -51.17 -1.02
N GLY A 149 43.24 -51.24 -0.37
CA GLY A 149 43.14 -51.24 1.11
C GLY A 149 42.44 -50.06 1.76
N LYS A 150 41.11 -50.14 1.93
CA LYS A 150 40.32 -49.69 3.11
C LYS A 150 38.82 -49.64 2.75
N ARG A 151 38.17 -50.81 2.80
CA ARG A 151 36.78 -50.85 3.26
C ARG A 151 36.85 -50.67 4.78
N ASP A 152 35.86 -50.01 5.36
CA ASP A 152 35.66 -49.76 6.81
C ASP A 152 35.95 -48.34 7.33
N MET A 153 35.82 -47.28 6.52
CA MET A 153 35.86 -45.90 7.05
C MET A 153 34.93 -44.89 6.35
N HIS A 154 33.78 -45.34 5.83
CA HIS A 154 32.79 -44.44 5.20
C HIS A 154 31.34 -44.68 5.65
N LYS A 155 31.11 -45.46 6.72
CA LYS A 155 29.75 -45.70 7.26
C LYS A 155 29.43 -44.95 8.56
N ASN A 156 30.43 -44.35 9.22
CA ASN A 156 30.20 -43.59 10.46
C ASN A 156 29.94 -42.09 10.21
N SER A 157 30.55 -41.47 9.20
CA SER A 157 30.38 -40.03 8.91
C SER A 157 28.93 -39.65 8.57
N SER A 158 28.22 -40.51 7.83
CA SER A 158 26.82 -40.26 7.46
C SER A 158 25.86 -40.36 8.66
N ASN A 159 26.19 -41.16 9.67
CA ASN A 159 25.34 -41.30 10.86
C ASN A 159 25.49 -40.09 11.79
N GLU A 160 26.69 -39.53 11.91
CA GLU A 160 26.94 -38.32 12.72
C GLU A 160 26.26 -37.08 12.12
N GLU A 161 26.30 -36.93 10.79
CA GLU A 161 25.59 -35.84 10.08
C GLU A 161 24.06 -35.97 10.21
N ILE A 162 23.52 -37.19 10.13
CA ILE A 162 22.07 -37.43 10.32
C ILE A 162 21.65 -37.15 11.77
N GLN A 163 22.49 -37.51 12.75
CA GLN A 163 22.22 -37.21 14.16
C GLN A 163 22.27 -35.70 14.45
N MET A 164 23.23 -34.99 13.86
CA MET A 164 23.33 -33.53 14.02
C MET A 164 22.15 -32.81 13.35
N LEU A 165 21.69 -33.27 12.18
CA LEU A 165 20.49 -32.74 11.51
C LEU A 165 19.20 -33.01 12.30
N GLN A 166 19.09 -34.17 12.94
CA GLN A 166 17.96 -34.49 13.82
C GLN A 166 17.96 -33.59 15.05
N HIS A 167 19.12 -33.40 15.68
CA HIS A 167 19.26 -32.53 16.84
C HIS A 167 18.92 -31.07 16.52
N LEU A 168 19.42 -30.54 15.39
CA LEU A 168 19.09 -29.18 14.93
C LEU A 168 17.60 -29.02 14.61
N LYS A 169 16.95 -30.07 14.10
CA LYS A 169 15.51 -30.06 13.83
C LYS A 169 14.70 -30.02 15.13
N GLU A 170 15.10 -30.80 16.12
CA GLU A 170 14.51 -30.79 17.46
C GLU A 170 14.70 -29.43 18.14
N GLU A 171 15.90 -28.84 18.11
CA GLU A 171 16.14 -27.49 18.63
C GLU A 171 15.27 -26.45 17.93
N ARG A 172 15.19 -26.49 16.59
CA ARG A 172 14.33 -25.59 15.82
C ARG A 172 12.85 -25.72 16.20
N ASP A 173 12.36 -26.94 16.40
CA ASP A 173 10.97 -27.18 16.75
C ASP A 173 10.68 -26.74 18.20
N THR A 174 11.63 -26.88 19.13
CA THR A 174 11.51 -26.33 20.50
C THR A 174 11.48 -24.79 20.51
N ILE A 175 12.30 -24.14 19.69
CA ILE A 175 12.31 -22.68 19.54
C ILE A 175 10.97 -22.19 18.95
N LEU A 176 10.43 -22.89 17.96
CA LEU A 176 9.11 -22.58 17.41
C LEU A 176 8.00 -22.72 18.45
N GLN A 177 8.08 -23.74 19.29
CA GLN A 177 7.11 -23.97 20.36
C GLN A 177 7.20 -22.86 21.44
N GLN A 178 8.41 -22.43 21.81
CA GLN A 178 8.62 -21.28 22.69
C GLN A 178 8.08 -19.98 22.08
N ASN A 179 8.31 -19.75 20.78
CA ASN A 179 7.82 -18.55 20.09
C ASN A 179 6.29 -18.50 20.06
N HIS A 180 5.63 -19.65 19.82
CA HIS A 180 4.18 -19.77 19.94
C HIS A 180 3.68 -19.52 21.38
N GLN A 181 4.44 -19.94 22.40
CA GLN A 181 4.09 -19.65 23.79
C GLN A 181 4.19 -18.14 24.09
N PHE A 182 5.26 -17.47 23.67
CA PHE A 182 5.41 -16.03 23.85
C PHE A 182 4.31 -15.24 23.13
N GLN A 183 3.90 -15.66 21.93
CA GLN A 183 2.78 -15.04 21.23
C GLN A 183 1.46 -15.17 22.00
N ARG A 184 1.18 -16.33 22.60
CA ARG A 184 -0.01 -16.53 23.46
C ARG A 184 0.05 -15.65 24.71
N GLU A 185 1.21 -15.52 25.34
CA GLU A 185 1.39 -14.63 26.50
C GLU A 185 1.18 -13.16 26.13
N LEU A 186 1.71 -12.71 24.99
CA LEU A 186 1.49 -11.37 24.47
C LEU A 186 0.01 -11.10 24.17
N ASP A 187 -0.72 -12.05 23.61
CA ASP A 187 -2.15 -11.92 23.37
C ASP A 187 -2.95 -11.86 24.68
N MET A 188 -2.57 -12.64 25.69
CA MET A 188 -3.16 -12.52 27.02
C MET A 188 -2.89 -11.16 27.67
N LEU A 189 -1.67 -10.63 27.53
CA LEU A 189 -1.31 -9.31 28.05
C LEU A 189 -2.05 -8.18 27.31
N LYS A 190 -2.20 -8.27 25.98
CA LYS A 190 -3.00 -7.33 25.19
C LYS A 190 -4.47 -7.33 25.61
N ARG A 191 -5.06 -8.51 25.85
CA ARG A 191 -6.43 -8.61 26.38
C ARG A 191 -6.58 -8.01 27.78
N ARG A 192 -5.57 -8.18 28.65
CA ARG A 192 -5.54 -7.52 29.98
C ARG A 192 -5.43 -6.01 29.88
N ARG A 193 -4.67 -5.49 28.90
CA ARG A 193 -4.55 -4.05 28.64
C ARG A 193 -5.86 -3.46 28.08
N ASN A 194 -6.49 -4.13 27.12
CA ASN A 194 -7.79 -3.68 26.58
C ASN A 194 -8.90 -3.69 27.64
N ARG A 195 -8.89 -4.66 28.57
CA ARG A 195 -9.85 -4.69 29.68
C ARG A 195 -9.65 -3.55 30.71
N LYS A 196 -8.48 -2.89 30.71
CA LYS A 196 -8.22 -1.66 31.49
C LYS A 196 -8.50 -0.38 30.71
N SER A 197 -8.67 -0.44 29.38
CA SER A 197 -8.90 0.74 28.53
C SER A 197 -10.38 1.01 28.20
N ASP A 198 -11.30 0.15 28.64
CA ASP A 198 -12.74 0.45 28.60
C ASP A 198 -13.11 1.42 29.74
N ALA A 199 -12.68 2.67 29.60
CA ALA A 199 -13.23 3.78 30.35
C ALA A 199 -14.54 4.20 29.70
N GLY A 200 -15.64 3.62 30.19
CA GLY A 200 -16.98 4.16 29.97
C GLY A 200 -17.08 5.61 30.47
N PHE A 201 -18.07 6.34 29.94
CA PHE A 201 -18.39 7.71 30.33
C PHE A 201 -18.31 7.91 31.85
N SER A 202 -17.47 8.86 32.29
CA SER A 202 -17.32 9.19 33.70
C SER A 202 -18.68 9.64 34.26
N LEU A 203 -19.19 8.95 35.29
CA LEU A 203 -20.43 9.30 35.99
C LEU A 203 -20.43 10.77 36.45
N THR A 204 -19.24 11.31 36.75
CA THR A 204 -19.05 12.72 37.11
C THR A 204 -19.37 13.69 35.97
N PHE A 205 -19.05 13.32 34.72
CA PHE A 205 -19.37 14.13 33.54
C PHE A 205 -20.88 14.13 33.26
N ALA A 206 -21.54 12.98 33.41
CA ALA A 206 -22.99 12.89 33.27
C ALA A 206 -23.73 13.70 34.34
N ALA A 207 -23.27 13.65 35.60
CA ALA A 207 -23.81 14.47 36.69
C ALA A 207 -23.59 15.97 36.44
N PHE A 208 -22.42 16.36 35.92
CA PHE A 208 -22.12 17.75 35.59
C PHE A 208 -23.03 18.28 34.46
N ALA A 209 -23.20 17.50 33.39
CA ALA A 209 -24.11 17.87 32.29
C ALA A 209 -25.57 18.00 32.76
N GLY A 210 -26.02 17.11 33.65
CA GLY A 210 -27.34 17.19 34.27
C GLY A 210 -27.54 18.44 35.12
N LEU A 211 -26.55 18.80 35.94
CA LEU A 211 -26.59 20.03 36.76
C LEU A 211 -26.62 21.30 35.90
N VAL A 212 -25.85 21.34 34.82
CA VAL A 212 -25.87 22.46 33.86
C VAL A 212 -27.26 22.58 33.22
N GLY A 213 -27.88 21.47 32.83
CA GLY A 213 -29.25 21.47 32.27
C GLY A 213 -30.30 22.00 33.25
N ILE A 214 -30.22 21.61 34.53
CA ILE A 214 -31.12 22.12 35.58
C ILE A 214 -30.91 23.61 35.82
N MET A 215 -29.66 24.07 35.87
CA MET A 215 -29.33 25.49 36.03
C MET A 215 -29.86 26.34 34.88
N VAL A 216 -29.69 25.89 33.63
CA VAL A 216 -30.24 26.59 32.46
C VAL A 216 -31.76 26.62 32.49
N GLY A 217 -32.41 25.52 32.87
CA GLY A 217 -33.86 25.45 33.04
C GLY A 217 -34.37 26.43 34.12
N TYR A 218 -33.68 26.54 35.25
CA TYR A 218 -34.05 27.43 36.35
C TYR A 218 -33.86 28.91 36.03
N VAL A 219 -32.88 29.26 35.18
CA VAL A 219 -32.64 30.64 34.72
C VAL A 219 -33.64 31.06 33.64
N LEU A 220 -34.15 30.13 32.85
CA LEU A 220 -35.15 30.41 31.80
C LEU A 220 -36.60 30.37 32.31
N LEU A 221 -36.87 29.73 33.44
CA LEU A 221 -38.22 29.64 34.03
C LEU A 221 -38.87 31.01 34.42
N PRO A 222 -38.14 32.01 34.95
CA PRO A 222 -38.73 33.29 35.34
C PRO A 222 -39.09 34.19 34.15
N TYR A 223 -38.54 33.94 32.95
CA TYR A 223 -38.81 34.75 31.76
C TYR A 223 -40.15 34.45 31.08
N HIS A 224 -40.86 33.39 31.49
CA HIS A 224 -42.19 33.06 30.99
C HIS A 224 -43.35 33.75 31.73
N ALA A 225 -43.09 34.48 32.83
CA ALA A 225 -44.14 35.03 33.68
C ALA A 225 -44.62 36.47 33.33
N THR A 226 -44.14 37.07 32.23
CA THR A 226 -44.50 38.47 31.89
C THR A 226 -44.93 38.71 30.43
N TRP A 227 -45.35 37.67 29.70
CA TRP A 227 -45.86 37.84 28.33
C TRP A 227 -47.40 37.81 28.28
N PRO A 228 -48.04 38.77 27.59
CA PRO A 228 -49.50 38.85 27.49
C PRO A 228 -50.09 37.73 26.62
N PRO A 229 -51.36 37.34 26.84
CA PRO A 229 -51.88 36.06 26.39
C PRO A 229 -52.49 36.16 24.99
N ASP A 230 -51.73 36.53 23.95
CA ASP A 230 -52.27 36.57 22.58
C ASP A 230 -51.35 36.02 21.47
N HIS A 231 -50.20 35.42 21.80
CA HIS A 231 -49.29 34.84 20.79
C HIS A 231 -48.76 33.44 21.15
N HIS A 232 -49.60 32.57 21.71
CA HIS A 232 -49.20 31.20 22.05
C HIS A 232 -49.18 30.21 20.86
N LEU A 233 -49.84 30.52 19.74
CA LEU A 233 -49.93 29.61 18.59
C LEU A 233 -48.83 29.81 17.54
N THR A 234 -48.36 31.04 17.33
CA THR A 234 -47.37 31.35 16.28
C THR A 234 -45.94 30.96 16.69
N THR A 235 -45.60 31.02 17.98
CA THR A 235 -44.24 30.74 18.48
C THR A 235 -44.01 29.24 18.70
N MET A 236 -45.05 28.48 19.05
CA MET A 236 -44.98 27.01 19.15
C MET A 236 -44.78 26.34 17.78
N LEU A 237 -45.29 26.95 16.69
CA LEU A 237 -45.12 26.44 15.33
C LEU A 237 -43.68 26.60 14.81
N VAL A 238 -42.94 27.64 15.26
CA VAL A 238 -41.56 27.90 14.84
C VAL A 238 -40.56 26.99 15.58
N ILE A 239 -40.84 26.65 16.85
CA ILE A 239 -39.97 25.75 17.64
C ILE A 239 -40.19 24.28 17.26
N LEU A 240 -41.42 23.86 16.88
CA LEU A 240 -41.64 22.51 16.35
C LEU A 240 -41.07 22.32 14.92
N ASN A 241 -41.14 23.33 14.05
CA ASN A 241 -40.59 23.22 12.68
C ASN A 241 -39.05 23.28 12.62
N THR A 242 -38.38 23.78 13.66
CA THR A 242 -36.90 23.79 13.73
C THR A 242 -36.32 22.53 14.37
N ALA A 243 -37.12 21.77 15.13
CA ALA A 243 -36.71 20.46 15.68
C ALA A 243 -36.94 19.27 14.70
N ALA A 244 -37.79 19.43 13.67
CA ALA A 244 -38.12 18.38 12.71
C ALA A 244 -37.16 18.26 11.50
N ALA A 245 -36.07 19.05 11.46
CA ALA A 245 -35.06 19.00 10.40
C ALA A 245 -33.83 18.11 10.73
N ALA A 246 -33.91 17.28 11.78
CA ALA A 246 -32.89 16.29 12.11
C ALA A 246 -33.50 14.88 12.16
N SER A 247 -33.13 14.07 11.16
CA SER A 247 -33.34 12.60 11.02
C SER A 247 -34.61 12.13 10.29
N PRO A 248 -34.47 11.40 9.16
CA PRO A 248 -35.55 10.62 8.55
C PRO A 248 -35.46 9.14 8.97
N LEU A 249 -36.61 8.51 9.26
CA LEU A 249 -37.04 7.19 8.75
C LEU A 249 -38.07 6.56 9.70
N LEU A 250 -39.33 6.46 9.24
CA LEU A 250 -40.07 5.21 9.03
C LEU A 250 -41.54 5.53 8.76
N GLY A 251 -42.03 5.11 7.59
CA GLY A 251 -43.44 5.17 7.23
C GLY A 251 -43.74 4.12 6.17
N LEU A 252 -44.10 2.92 6.61
CA LEU A 252 -44.68 1.85 5.80
C LEU A 252 -46.21 1.91 5.89
N ALA A 253 -46.82 1.73 4.72
CA ALA A 253 -48.09 1.04 4.46
C ALA A 253 -49.44 1.67 4.89
N SER A 254 -50.21 2.06 3.86
CA SER A 254 -51.46 1.38 3.43
C SER A 254 -52.78 2.18 3.39
N HIS A 255 -53.44 2.06 2.21
CA HIS A 255 -54.90 2.02 1.94
C HIS A 255 -55.70 3.34 2.07
N HIS A 256 -56.70 3.70 1.23
CA HIS A 256 -57.32 3.18 0.00
C HIS A 256 -58.38 4.23 -0.47
N PHE A 257 -58.75 4.20 -1.77
CA PHE A 257 -59.98 4.78 -2.42
C PHE A 257 -60.03 6.32 -2.61
N SER A 258 -60.50 6.91 -3.74
CA SER A 258 -61.25 6.44 -4.91
C SER A 258 -61.33 7.48 -6.06
N LYS A 259 -61.15 7.02 -7.31
CA LYS A 259 -61.94 7.22 -8.57
C LYS A 259 -62.43 8.65 -8.96
N PHE A 260 -61.88 9.29 -10.01
CA PHE A 260 -62.32 9.35 -11.45
C PHE A 260 -63.40 10.44 -11.78
N PRO A 261 -63.63 10.92 -13.05
CA PRO A 261 -62.84 10.90 -14.31
C PRO A 261 -62.97 12.16 -15.27
N ILE A 262 -62.34 12.05 -16.47
CA ILE A 262 -62.65 12.62 -17.83
C ILE A 262 -62.05 13.97 -18.34
N LYS A 263 -60.96 13.85 -19.13
CA LYS A 263 -60.59 14.30 -20.52
C LYS A 263 -61.41 15.40 -21.30
N PRO A 264 -60.99 15.84 -22.52
CA PRO A 264 -59.74 16.50 -22.95
C PRO A 264 -60.01 17.70 -23.92
N LEU A 265 -58.99 18.50 -24.30
CA LEU A 265 -59.05 19.26 -25.57
C LEU A 265 -57.65 19.50 -26.16
N ALA A 266 -57.55 19.28 -27.48
CA ALA A 266 -56.36 19.39 -28.31
C ALA A 266 -56.19 20.81 -28.91
N SER A 267 -54.96 21.19 -29.29
CA SER A 267 -54.68 21.88 -30.56
C SER A 267 -53.19 21.97 -30.90
N SER A 268 -52.85 21.33 -32.03
CA SER A 268 -51.86 21.62 -33.08
C SER A 268 -50.90 22.83 -32.96
N ARG A 269 -49.60 22.61 -33.24
CA ARG A 269 -48.93 23.03 -34.50
C ARG A 269 -47.47 22.57 -34.64
N ASN A 270 -47.20 22.06 -35.84
CA ASN A 270 -45.96 21.68 -36.54
C ASN A 270 -44.66 22.42 -36.21
N PHE A 271 -43.51 21.72 -36.27
CA PHE A 271 -42.33 22.17 -37.04
C PHE A 271 -41.45 20.99 -37.51
N LYS A 272 -40.71 21.26 -38.59
CA LYS A 272 -40.26 20.35 -39.65
C LYS A 272 -38.96 19.60 -39.35
N THR A 273 -38.88 18.40 -39.90
CA THR A 273 -37.70 17.56 -40.15
C THR A 273 -36.76 18.19 -41.19
N LEU A 274 -35.45 18.12 -40.98
CA LEU A 274 -34.42 18.38 -41.99
C LEU A 274 -33.54 17.15 -42.17
N SER A 275 -33.44 16.73 -43.43
CA SER A 275 -32.62 15.67 -43.99
C SER A 275 -31.25 16.19 -44.42
N PHE A 276 -30.23 15.34 -44.34
CA PHE A 276 -28.88 15.56 -44.88
C PHE A 276 -28.77 15.06 -46.33
N PRO A 277 -28.04 15.74 -47.23
CA PRO A 277 -27.61 15.18 -48.50
C PRO A 277 -26.12 14.78 -48.51
N SER A 278 -25.81 13.86 -49.44
CA SER A 278 -24.52 13.24 -49.71
C SER A 278 -23.69 13.92 -50.81
N SER A 279 -22.38 13.62 -50.79
CA SER A 279 -21.39 13.55 -51.89
C SER A 279 -20.45 14.75 -52.11
N SER A 280 -19.14 14.48 -52.05
CA SER A 280 -18.17 14.51 -53.17
C SER A 280 -16.70 14.53 -52.67
N SER A 281 -15.81 13.84 -53.38
CA SER A 281 -14.33 13.90 -53.29
C SER A 281 -13.78 14.56 -54.57
N PRO A 282 -12.45 14.71 -54.83
CA PRO A 282 -11.24 15.03 -54.03
C PRO A 282 -10.51 16.29 -54.65
N PRO A 283 -9.20 16.62 -54.40
CA PRO A 283 -8.07 15.91 -55.02
C PRO A 283 -6.74 15.85 -54.22
N SER A 284 -5.86 14.97 -54.69
CA SER A 284 -4.45 14.76 -54.34
C SER A 284 -3.52 15.96 -54.58
N ARG A 285 -2.49 16.14 -53.73
CA ARG A 285 -1.17 16.63 -54.17
C ARG A 285 -0.04 16.35 -53.16
N LEU A 286 1.04 15.76 -53.66
CA LEU A 286 2.32 15.56 -52.99
C LEU A 286 2.93 16.87 -52.47
N ARG A 287 3.63 16.83 -51.32
CA ARG A 287 4.77 17.75 -51.10
C ARG A 287 5.84 17.18 -50.15
N ARG A 288 6.94 16.75 -50.78
CA ARG A 288 8.37 16.92 -50.43
C ARG A 288 8.76 16.96 -48.94
N MET A 289 9.54 15.95 -48.53
CA MET A 289 10.52 16.05 -47.45
C MET A 289 11.58 17.11 -47.81
N SER A 290 11.84 18.02 -46.88
CA SER A 290 12.95 18.98 -46.97
C SER A 290 14.01 18.60 -45.94
N TRP A 291 15.11 18.09 -46.47
CA TRP A 291 16.41 17.93 -45.82
C TRP A 291 17.01 19.32 -45.54
N LEU A 292 16.67 19.93 -44.40
CA LEU A 292 17.35 21.12 -43.85
C LEU A 292 17.00 21.27 -42.36
N GLY A 293 17.48 20.31 -41.57
CA GLY A 293 17.49 20.34 -40.11
C GLY A 293 18.93 20.22 -39.61
N LYS A 294 19.78 21.17 -39.96
CA LYS A 294 21.16 21.25 -39.46
C LYS A 294 21.57 22.72 -39.41
N LEU A 295 21.23 23.36 -38.31
CA LEU A 295 22.02 24.35 -37.57
C LEU A 295 21.15 24.78 -36.38
N GLY A 296 21.63 24.44 -35.19
CA GLY A 296 20.90 24.62 -33.94
C GLY A 296 20.64 26.09 -33.63
N LEU A 297 19.38 26.37 -33.29
CA LEU A 297 18.86 27.42 -32.42
C LEU A 297 17.32 27.35 -32.56
N GLY A 298 16.72 26.37 -31.90
CA GLY A 298 15.28 26.14 -31.93
C GLY A 298 14.74 25.87 -30.53
N PHE A 299 14.21 26.91 -29.88
CA PHE A 299 13.22 26.74 -28.83
C PHE A 299 11.96 26.14 -29.47
N GLY A 300 11.78 24.82 -29.38
CA GLY A 300 10.59 24.16 -29.91
C GLY A 300 10.75 22.64 -29.92
N GLY A 301 10.02 21.94 -29.03
CA GLY A 301 9.94 20.48 -29.08
C GLY A 301 9.81 19.72 -27.76
N ARG A 302 9.48 20.36 -26.63
CA ARG A 302 9.24 19.62 -25.36
C ARG A 302 7.77 19.19 -25.16
N GLY A 303 6.84 19.74 -25.96
CA GLY A 303 5.41 19.39 -25.91
C GLY A 303 5.08 18.03 -26.56
N SER A 304 5.70 17.72 -27.71
CA SER A 304 5.32 16.55 -28.51
C SER A 304 5.60 15.19 -27.84
N ALA A 305 6.71 15.05 -27.12
CA ALA A 305 7.03 13.80 -26.43
C ALA A 305 6.13 13.56 -25.20
N THR A 306 5.80 14.63 -24.47
CA THR A 306 4.92 14.57 -23.30
C THR A 306 3.48 14.27 -23.71
N GLU A 307 3.00 14.86 -24.80
CA GLU A 307 1.68 14.58 -25.36
C GLU A 307 1.56 13.13 -25.89
N ALA A 308 2.57 12.63 -26.59
CA ALA A 308 2.58 11.24 -27.06
C ALA A 308 2.59 10.24 -25.91
N SER A 309 3.42 10.48 -24.88
CA SER A 309 3.46 9.65 -23.66
C SER A 309 2.10 9.62 -22.96
N SER A 310 1.46 10.78 -22.79
CA SER A 310 0.12 10.87 -22.21
C SER A 310 -0.94 10.19 -23.06
N ALA A 311 -0.87 10.30 -24.40
CA ALA A 311 -1.83 9.65 -25.28
C ALA A 311 -1.77 8.12 -25.16
N ILE A 312 -0.57 7.54 -25.05
CA ILE A 312 -0.40 6.10 -24.87
C ILE A 312 -0.93 5.66 -23.49
N ALA A 313 -0.56 6.38 -22.43
CA ALA A 313 -1.02 6.05 -21.07
C ALA A 313 -2.53 6.22 -20.88
N GLN A 314 -3.16 7.15 -21.62
CA GLN A 314 -4.59 7.36 -21.60
C GLN A 314 -5.39 6.42 -22.53
N GLY A 315 -4.70 5.64 -23.36
CA GLY A 315 -5.31 4.63 -24.22
C GLY A 315 -5.94 3.47 -23.44
N PRO A 316 -6.71 2.60 -24.10
CA PRO A 316 -7.31 1.43 -23.47
C PRO A 316 -6.27 0.39 -23.03
N ASP A 317 -6.69 -0.55 -22.19
CA ASP A 317 -5.92 -1.77 -21.93
C ASP A 317 -6.19 -2.79 -23.05
N ASP A 318 -5.24 -2.91 -23.98
CA ASP A 318 -5.32 -3.80 -25.15
C ASP A 318 -4.82 -5.23 -24.87
N ASP A 319 -4.42 -5.53 -23.62
CA ASP A 319 -4.04 -6.89 -23.26
C ASP A 319 -5.25 -7.84 -23.36
N VAL A 320 -4.98 -9.12 -23.60
CA VAL A 320 -6.02 -10.16 -23.70
C VAL A 320 -5.89 -11.14 -22.53
N PRO A 321 -6.96 -11.41 -21.77
CA PRO A 321 -6.91 -12.38 -20.68
C PRO A 321 -6.79 -13.81 -21.24
N ALA A 322 -6.46 -14.78 -20.38
CA ALA A 322 -6.46 -16.18 -20.79
C ALA A 322 -7.85 -16.62 -21.29
N ALA A 323 -7.89 -17.68 -22.10
CA ALA A 323 -9.14 -18.17 -22.69
C ALA A 323 -10.19 -18.50 -21.61
N GLY A 324 -11.40 -17.96 -21.77
CA GLY A 324 -12.50 -18.13 -20.83
C GLY A 324 -12.38 -17.33 -19.53
N GLN A 325 -11.42 -16.40 -19.45
CA GLN A 325 -11.25 -15.48 -18.33
C GLN A 325 -11.65 -14.06 -18.73
N GLU A 326 -12.03 -13.26 -17.74
CA GLU A 326 -12.30 -11.82 -17.90
C GLU A 326 -11.32 -10.99 -17.06
N PHE A 327 -11.05 -9.77 -17.51
CA PHE A 327 -10.29 -8.80 -16.72
C PHE A 327 -11.19 -8.01 -15.76
N ALA A 328 -10.66 -7.68 -14.59
CA ALA A 328 -11.22 -6.68 -13.68
C ALA A 328 -10.07 -5.86 -13.07
N GLN A 329 -10.29 -4.57 -12.79
CA GLN A 329 -9.24 -3.70 -12.27
C GLN A 329 -9.75 -2.76 -11.17
N PHE A 330 -9.05 -2.75 -10.05
CA PHE A 330 -9.45 -2.04 -8.82
C PHE A 330 -8.28 -1.26 -8.21
N GLY A 331 -8.51 -0.01 -7.82
CA GLY A 331 -7.62 0.81 -6.98
C GLY A 331 -8.25 0.99 -5.59
N ALA A 332 -7.52 0.65 -4.53
CA ALA A 332 -8.07 0.63 -3.17
C ALA A 332 -7.00 0.93 -2.09
N GLY A 333 -6.10 1.87 -2.40
CA GLY A 333 -4.92 2.18 -1.58
C GLY A 333 -3.69 1.40 -2.01
N CYS A 334 -2.77 1.15 -1.06
CA CYS A 334 -1.57 0.35 -1.31
C CYS A 334 -1.92 -1.02 -1.89
N PHE A 335 -1.48 -1.28 -3.13
CA PHE A 335 -1.90 -2.45 -3.90
C PHE A 335 -1.49 -3.80 -3.28
N TRP A 336 -0.56 -3.85 -2.32
CA TRP A 336 -0.08 -5.09 -1.70
C TRP A 336 -1.18 -5.79 -0.90
N GLY A 337 -1.88 -5.01 -0.09
CA GLY A 337 -3.00 -5.51 0.71
C GLY A 337 -4.23 -5.79 -0.15
N VAL A 338 -4.39 -5.08 -1.26
CA VAL A 338 -5.52 -5.25 -2.19
C VAL A 338 -5.34 -6.53 -3.00
N GLU A 339 -4.14 -6.76 -3.52
CA GLU A 339 -3.79 -7.96 -4.27
C GLU A 339 -4.04 -9.20 -3.43
N LEU A 340 -3.50 -9.25 -2.21
CA LEU A 340 -3.71 -10.39 -1.31
C LEU A 340 -5.20 -10.65 -1.03
N GLY A 341 -6.01 -9.60 -0.95
CA GLY A 341 -7.47 -9.71 -0.82
C GLY A 341 -8.07 -10.50 -1.99
N PHE A 342 -7.72 -10.12 -3.22
CA PHE A 342 -8.22 -10.80 -4.42
C PHE A 342 -7.58 -12.16 -4.67
N GLN A 343 -6.31 -12.37 -4.28
CA GLN A 343 -5.66 -13.68 -4.37
C GLN A 343 -6.47 -14.76 -3.64
N ARG A 344 -7.17 -14.39 -2.55
CA ARG A 344 -7.96 -15.31 -1.73
C ARG A 344 -9.36 -15.59 -2.28
N VAL A 345 -9.83 -14.84 -3.28
CA VAL A 345 -11.18 -15.04 -3.84
C VAL A 345 -11.19 -16.30 -4.73
N PRO A 346 -12.03 -17.31 -4.44
CA PRO A 346 -12.22 -18.46 -5.33
C PRO A 346 -12.67 -18.01 -6.72
N GLY A 347 -12.18 -18.65 -7.78
CA GLY A 347 -12.46 -18.27 -9.18
C GLY A 347 -11.60 -17.13 -9.74
N VAL A 348 -10.87 -16.37 -8.90
CA VAL A 348 -9.76 -15.52 -9.38
C VAL A 348 -8.57 -16.40 -9.75
N THR A 349 -8.13 -16.36 -11.00
CA THR A 349 -7.07 -17.23 -11.54
C THR A 349 -5.71 -16.54 -11.61
N LYS A 350 -5.67 -15.21 -11.73
CA LYS A 350 -4.44 -14.43 -11.74
C LYS A 350 -4.65 -13.08 -11.07
N THR A 351 -3.65 -12.62 -10.31
CA THR A 351 -3.55 -11.24 -9.84
C THR A 351 -2.26 -10.62 -10.33
N GLU A 352 -2.28 -9.33 -10.59
CA GLU A 352 -1.08 -8.55 -10.83
C GLU A 352 -1.28 -7.10 -10.39
N VAL A 353 -0.27 -6.54 -9.74
CA VAL A 353 -0.27 -5.13 -9.33
C VAL A 353 0.40 -4.25 -10.39
N GLY A 354 -0.06 -3.01 -10.49
CA GLY A 354 0.44 -2.07 -11.49
C GLY A 354 -0.07 -0.66 -11.33
N TYR A 355 0.22 0.13 -12.37
CA TYR A 355 -0.09 1.54 -12.46
C TYR A 355 -1.03 1.78 -13.64
N SER A 356 -2.10 2.56 -13.46
CA SER A 356 -3.07 2.86 -14.53
C SER A 356 -3.68 4.26 -14.33
N GLN A 357 -4.48 4.72 -15.29
CA GLN A 357 -5.18 6.02 -15.30
C GLN A 357 -4.33 7.30 -15.33
N GLY A 358 -3.01 7.20 -15.26
CA GLY A 358 -2.10 8.35 -15.29
C GLY A 358 -1.66 8.76 -16.69
N ASN A 359 -0.79 9.76 -16.74
CA ASN A 359 -0.40 10.45 -17.97
C ASN A 359 1.02 10.12 -18.43
N LEU A 360 1.71 9.20 -17.74
CA LEU A 360 3.09 8.84 -18.07
C LEU A 360 3.11 7.43 -18.68
N HIS A 361 3.69 7.29 -19.86
CA HIS A 361 3.98 5.99 -20.45
C HIS A 361 5.19 5.35 -19.75
N GLU A 362 5.09 4.05 -19.48
CA GLU A 362 6.13 3.23 -18.81
C GLU A 362 6.62 3.83 -17.47
N PRO A 363 5.71 4.16 -16.53
CA PRO A 363 6.10 4.73 -15.26
C PRO A 363 6.85 3.71 -14.39
N THR A 364 7.87 4.18 -13.67
CA THR A 364 8.52 3.43 -12.58
C THR A 364 7.83 3.71 -11.24
N TYR A 365 8.03 2.84 -10.24
CA TYR A 365 7.57 3.11 -8.89
C TYR A 365 8.06 4.47 -8.35
N GLU A 366 9.30 4.85 -8.66
CA GLU A 366 9.85 6.15 -8.30
C GLU A 366 9.06 7.31 -8.93
N ASP A 367 8.66 7.19 -10.19
CA ASP A 367 7.82 8.20 -10.85
C ASP A 367 6.46 8.31 -10.15
N ILE A 368 5.86 7.17 -9.78
CA ILE A 368 4.58 7.13 -9.06
C ILE A 368 4.68 7.80 -7.69
N CYS A 369 5.75 7.54 -6.95
CA CYS A 369 5.99 8.12 -5.62
C CYS A 369 6.10 9.66 -5.65
N THR A 370 6.40 10.27 -6.80
CA THR A 370 6.37 11.74 -6.93
C THR A 370 4.96 12.33 -6.79
N GLY A 371 3.91 11.53 -7.03
CA GLY A 371 2.52 11.97 -7.07
C GLY A 371 2.15 12.82 -8.30
N THR A 372 3.08 13.04 -9.24
CA THR A 372 2.86 13.96 -10.38
C THR A 372 2.32 13.28 -11.64
N THR A 373 2.41 11.96 -11.72
CA THR A 373 2.05 11.18 -12.92
C THR A 373 0.56 10.93 -13.05
N ASN A 374 -0.21 11.16 -11.97
CA ASN A 374 -1.64 10.89 -11.85
C ASN A 374 -2.04 9.41 -12.03
N HIS A 375 -1.09 8.47 -12.02
CA HIS A 375 -1.44 7.05 -11.97
C HIS A 375 -2.11 6.71 -10.64
N SER A 376 -2.96 5.68 -10.65
CA SER A 376 -3.39 4.96 -9.46
C SER A 376 -2.58 3.68 -9.34
N GLU A 377 -2.21 3.30 -8.12
CA GLU A 377 -1.92 1.90 -7.81
C GLU A 377 -3.21 1.11 -7.99
N VAL A 378 -3.13 0.03 -8.76
CA VAL A 378 -4.26 -0.84 -9.07
C VAL A 378 -3.84 -2.30 -9.04
N VAL A 379 -4.83 -3.17 -8.82
CA VAL A 379 -4.70 -4.61 -9.05
C VAL A 379 -5.53 -4.94 -10.29
N ARG A 380 -4.91 -5.60 -11.27
CA ARG A 380 -5.60 -6.22 -12.41
C ARG A 380 -5.74 -7.72 -12.14
N LEU A 381 -6.93 -8.23 -12.37
CA LEU A 381 -7.33 -9.60 -12.08
C LEU A 381 -7.69 -10.32 -13.36
N GLN A 382 -7.39 -11.60 -13.46
CA GLN A 382 -8.13 -12.52 -14.32
C GLN A 382 -9.01 -13.41 -13.45
N TYR A 383 -10.28 -13.56 -13.83
CA TYR A 383 -11.23 -14.42 -13.14
C TYR A 383 -12.06 -15.24 -14.13
N ASP A 384 -12.51 -16.42 -13.70
CA ASP A 384 -13.44 -17.24 -14.47
C ASP A 384 -14.88 -16.82 -14.11
N PRO A 385 -15.64 -16.18 -15.02
CA PRO A 385 -17.01 -15.74 -14.74
C PRO A 385 -17.98 -16.88 -14.41
N ARG A 386 -17.58 -18.14 -14.64
CA ARG A 386 -18.36 -19.34 -14.26
C ARG A 386 -18.14 -19.75 -12.80
N GLU A 387 -17.02 -19.37 -12.21
CA GLU A 387 -16.65 -19.70 -10.83
C GLU A 387 -16.75 -18.50 -9.88
N CYS A 388 -16.50 -17.29 -10.36
CA CYS A 388 -16.55 -16.04 -9.61
C CYS A 388 -17.34 -15.00 -10.41
N LYS A 389 -18.38 -14.42 -9.82
CA LYS A 389 -19.09 -13.32 -10.47
C LYS A 389 -18.38 -11.99 -10.22
N TYR A 390 -18.64 -11.01 -11.07
CA TYR A 390 -18.07 -9.68 -10.89
C TYR A 390 -18.57 -9.01 -9.59
N GLU A 391 -19.80 -9.31 -9.17
CA GLU A 391 -20.34 -8.86 -7.89
C GLU A 391 -19.54 -9.36 -6.68
N ASP A 392 -19.02 -10.58 -6.72
CA ASP A 392 -18.18 -11.14 -5.65
C ASP A 392 -16.85 -10.35 -5.54
N LEU A 393 -16.31 -9.90 -6.67
CA LEU A 393 -15.12 -9.04 -6.71
C LEU A 393 -15.42 -7.63 -6.16
N LEU A 394 -16.60 -7.09 -6.47
CA LEU A 394 -17.06 -5.81 -5.93
C LEU A 394 -17.24 -5.89 -4.41
N ASP A 395 -17.81 -6.97 -3.88
CA ASP A 395 -17.95 -7.16 -2.44
C ASP A 395 -16.57 -7.23 -1.75
N ALA A 396 -15.63 -8.01 -2.30
CA ALA A 396 -14.25 -8.06 -1.83
C ALA A 396 -13.58 -6.67 -1.86
N PHE A 397 -13.82 -5.88 -2.90
CA PHE A 397 -13.34 -4.51 -3.03
C PHE A 397 -13.88 -3.60 -1.91
N TRP A 398 -15.19 -3.61 -1.66
CA TRP A 398 -15.82 -2.76 -0.64
C TRP A 398 -15.48 -3.14 0.80
N GLU A 399 -15.12 -4.39 1.04
CA GLU A 399 -14.65 -4.88 2.34
C GLU A 399 -13.18 -4.55 2.60
N ARG A 400 -12.39 -4.35 1.53
CA ARG A 400 -10.93 -4.20 1.66
C ARG A 400 -10.48 -2.82 2.15
N HIS A 401 -11.22 -1.75 1.84
CA HIS A 401 -10.75 -0.38 2.02
C HIS A 401 -11.86 0.58 2.49
N ASP A 402 -11.50 1.84 2.76
CA ASP A 402 -12.44 2.91 3.07
C ASP A 402 -12.75 3.67 1.77
N PRO A 403 -13.95 3.51 1.19
CA PRO A 403 -14.28 4.14 -0.08
C PRO A 403 -14.63 5.63 0.06
N THR A 404 -14.44 6.24 1.24
CA THR A 404 -14.88 7.62 1.56
C THR A 404 -13.72 8.59 1.81
N THR A 405 -12.48 8.13 1.65
CA THR A 405 -11.25 8.93 1.79
C THR A 405 -10.67 9.29 0.42
N LEU A 406 -10.75 10.57 0.07
CA LEU A 406 -10.24 11.07 -1.21
C LEU A 406 -8.71 11.06 -1.21
N ASN A 407 -8.12 10.44 -2.24
CA ASN A 407 -6.66 10.39 -2.46
C ASN A 407 -5.87 9.95 -1.22
N ARG A 408 -6.42 8.98 -0.48
CA ARG A 408 -5.82 8.44 0.74
C ARG A 408 -6.45 7.10 1.07
N GLN A 409 -5.64 6.16 1.57
CA GLN A 409 -6.12 4.98 2.24
C GLN A 409 -5.30 4.72 3.51
N GLY A 410 -5.94 4.79 4.68
CA GLY A 410 -5.22 4.74 5.95
C GLY A 410 -4.19 5.87 6.05
N ASN A 411 -2.92 5.50 6.26
CA ASN A 411 -1.79 6.44 6.33
C ASN A 411 -1.12 6.70 4.96
N ASP A 412 -1.52 5.99 3.91
CA ASP A 412 -0.98 6.18 2.56
C ASP A 412 -1.73 7.35 1.89
N VAL A 413 -1.05 8.48 1.69
CA VAL A 413 -1.63 9.73 1.18
C VAL A 413 -1.08 10.06 -0.19
N GLY A 414 -1.97 10.32 -1.15
CA GLY A 414 -1.61 10.64 -2.52
C GLY A 414 -2.67 10.18 -3.52
N THR A 415 -2.68 10.80 -4.70
CA THR A 415 -3.61 10.43 -5.78
C THR A 415 -3.43 8.98 -6.20
N GLN A 416 -2.22 8.42 -6.08
CA GLN A 416 -1.92 7.03 -6.37
C GLN A 416 -2.67 6.03 -5.48
N TYR A 417 -3.15 6.45 -4.31
CA TYR A 417 -3.87 5.60 -3.35
C TYR A 417 -5.39 5.81 -3.41
N ARG A 418 -5.91 6.43 -4.47
CA ARG A 418 -7.35 6.69 -4.61
C ARG A 418 -8.15 5.39 -4.79
N SER A 419 -9.41 5.46 -4.38
CA SER A 419 -10.40 4.41 -4.63
C SER A 419 -10.92 4.50 -6.06
N GLY A 420 -10.88 3.41 -6.83
CA GLY A 420 -11.32 3.37 -8.21
C GLY A 420 -11.72 1.98 -8.70
N ILE A 421 -12.77 1.93 -9.52
CA ILE A 421 -13.21 0.74 -10.25
C ILE A 421 -13.05 1.04 -11.74
N TYR A 422 -12.25 0.23 -12.43
CA TYR A 422 -11.90 0.44 -13.82
C TYR A 422 -12.45 -0.69 -14.67
N PHE A 423 -13.57 -0.42 -15.34
CA PHE A 423 -14.36 -1.45 -16.03
C PHE A 423 -13.85 -1.71 -17.46
N TYR A 424 -13.94 -2.97 -17.88
CA TYR A 424 -13.63 -3.42 -19.24
C TYR A 424 -14.89 -3.54 -20.11
N THR A 425 -16.07 -3.72 -19.49
CA THR A 425 -17.34 -3.88 -20.20
C THR A 425 -18.45 -2.98 -19.64
N PRO A 426 -19.48 -2.66 -20.45
CA PRO A 426 -20.67 -1.94 -19.95
C PRO A 426 -21.40 -2.68 -18.82
N GLU A 427 -21.36 -4.01 -18.82
CA GLU A 427 -21.95 -4.84 -17.77
C GLU A 427 -21.23 -4.62 -16.43
N GLN A 428 -19.89 -4.57 -16.45
CA GLN A 428 -19.08 -4.23 -15.27
C GLN A 428 -19.33 -2.80 -14.80
N GLU A 429 -19.47 -1.83 -15.71
CA GLU A 429 -19.82 -0.45 -15.35
C GLU A 429 -21.16 -0.40 -14.60
N LYS A 430 -22.19 -1.04 -15.16
CA LYS A 430 -23.51 -1.08 -14.56
C LYS A 430 -23.48 -1.73 -13.18
N ALA A 431 -22.86 -2.91 -13.07
CA ALA A 431 -22.74 -3.63 -11.80
C ALA A 431 -21.99 -2.81 -10.74
N ALA A 432 -20.90 -2.13 -11.12
CA ALA A 432 -20.13 -1.26 -10.23
C ALA A 432 -20.97 -0.07 -9.72
N ARG A 433 -21.74 0.59 -10.61
CA ARG A 433 -22.61 1.72 -10.24
C ARG A 433 -23.72 1.27 -9.27
N GLU A 434 -24.39 0.18 -9.58
CA GLU A 434 -25.43 -0.37 -8.69
C GLU A 434 -24.85 -0.81 -7.34
N SER A 435 -23.65 -1.39 -7.33
CA SER A 435 -22.96 -1.79 -6.10
C SER A 435 -22.54 -0.58 -5.26
N LEU A 436 -22.07 0.50 -5.89
CA LEU A 436 -21.77 1.76 -5.21
C LEU A 436 -23.03 2.32 -4.54
N GLU A 437 -24.16 2.35 -5.24
CA GLU A 437 -25.43 2.82 -4.67
C GLU A 437 -25.88 1.98 -3.47
N ARG A 438 -25.74 0.64 -3.55
CA ARG A 438 -26.01 -0.26 -2.41
C ARG A 438 -25.07 0.03 -1.24
N ARG A 439 -23.78 0.19 -1.49
CA ARG A 439 -22.77 0.46 -0.45
C ARG A 439 -22.94 1.85 0.17
N GLN A 440 -23.31 2.86 -0.61
CA GLN A 440 -23.53 4.22 -0.12
C GLN A 440 -24.64 4.28 0.92
N LYS A 441 -25.68 3.43 0.82
CA LYS A 441 -26.79 3.38 1.78
C LYS A 441 -26.37 2.94 3.19
N VAL A 442 -25.26 2.21 3.32
CA VAL A 442 -24.76 1.74 4.62
C VAL A 442 -23.62 2.60 5.19
N LEU A 443 -23.17 3.62 4.44
CA LEU A 443 -22.09 4.52 4.85
C LEU A 443 -22.60 5.94 5.05
N ASN A 444 -22.20 6.56 6.18
CA ASN A 444 -22.58 7.95 6.49
C ASN A 444 -21.79 8.96 5.65
N ARG A 445 -20.54 8.63 5.31
CA ARG A 445 -19.69 9.48 4.47
C ARG A 445 -19.94 9.15 3.01
N LYS A 446 -19.91 10.18 2.16
CA LYS A 446 -20.06 10.00 0.72
C LYS A 446 -18.90 9.18 0.16
N ILE A 447 -19.21 8.16 -0.63
CA ILE A 447 -18.25 7.37 -1.40
C ILE A 447 -17.62 8.28 -2.47
N VAL A 448 -16.29 8.22 -2.54
CA VAL A 448 -15.47 8.98 -3.49
C VAL A 448 -14.81 8.09 -4.55
N THR A 449 -15.13 6.79 -4.56
CA THR A 449 -14.69 5.84 -5.58
C THR A 449 -15.03 6.32 -6.98
N GLU A 450 -14.04 6.45 -7.85
CA GLU A 450 -14.26 6.73 -9.26
C GLU A 450 -14.64 5.45 -10.03
N ILE A 451 -15.58 5.55 -10.97
CA ILE A 451 -15.97 4.45 -11.86
C ILE A 451 -15.74 4.93 -13.29
N LEU A 452 -14.67 4.44 -13.91
CA LEU A 452 -14.16 4.91 -15.20
C LEU A 452 -13.78 3.72 -16.10
N PRO A 453 -13.69 3.90 -17.43
CA PRO A 453 -13.17 2.85 -18.31
C PRO A 453 -11.73 2.46 -17.94
N ALA A 454 -11.41 1.18 -18.06
CA ALA A 454 -10.04 0.68 -17.95
C ALA A 454 -9.16 1.31 -19.04
N LYS A 455 -7.97 1.75 -18.61
CA LYS A 455 -6.93 2.32 -19.47
C LYS A 455 -5.67 1.48 -19.37
N LYS A 456 -4.68 1.81 -20.19
CA LYS A 456 -3.40 1.10 -20.28
C LYS A 456 -2.88 0.74 -18.90
N PHE A 457 -2.67 -0.56 -18.69
CA PHE A 457 -2.11 -1.10 -17.47
C PHE A 457 -0.61 -1.27 -17.62
N TYR A 458 0.14 -0.72 -16.67
CA TYR A 458 1.58 -0.91 -16.56
C TYR A 458 1.85 -1.82 -15.37
N ARG A 459 2.23 -3.08 -15.63
CA ARG A 459 2.60 -4.03 -14.58
C ARG A 459 3.75 -3.44 -13.76
N ALA A 460 3.56 -3.39 -12.43
CA ALA A 460 4.60 -2.94 -11.52
C ALA A 460 5.75 -3.96 -11.44
N GLU A 461 6.87 -3.51 -10.91
CA GLU A 461 8.09 -4.28 -10.75
C GLU A 461 7.86 -5.57 -9.93
N GLU A 462 8.64 -6.62 -10.22
CA GLU A 462 8.41 -7.96 -9.66
C GLU A 462 8.49 -8.03 -8.12
N TYR A 463 9.18 -7.07 -7.50
CA TYR A 463 9.26 -6.98 -6.04
C TYR A 463 7.95 -6.50 -5.39
N HIS A 464 7.03 -5.87 -6.13
CA HIS A 464 5.70 -5.50 -5.65
C HIS A 464 4.68 -6.64 -5.76
N GLN A 465 4.94 -7.60 -6.66
CA GLN A 465 4.00 -8.66 -7.03
C GLN A 465 3.92 -9.70 -5.92
N GLN A 466 2.71 -10.01 -5.45
CA GLN A 466 2.41 -10.93 -4.35
C GLN A 466 3.25 -10.65 -3.09
N TYR A 467 3.52 -9.37 -2.80
CA TYR A 467 4.48 -8.94 -1.79
C TYR A 467 4.21 -9.50 -0.38
N LEU A 468 2.94 -9.48 0.06
CA LEU A 468 2.55 -9.96 1.40
C LEU A 468 2.60 -11.48 1.51
N GLU A 469 2.33 -12.20 0.44
CA GLU A 469 2.49 -13.66 0.38
C GLU A 469 3.97 -14.06 0.43
N LYS A 470 4.83 -13.27 -0.22
CA LYS A 470 6.29 -13.45 -0.21
C LYS A 470 6.92 -13.15 1.16
N GLY A 471 6.26 -12.39 2.03
CA GLY A 471 6.69 -12.12 3.41
C GLY A 471 6.44 -10.70 3.90
N GLY A 472 6.10 -9.78 3.00
CA GLY A 472 5.97 -8.37 3.33
C GLY A 472 7.25 -7.75 3.91
N ARG A 473 7.10 -6.57 4.48
CA ARG A 473 8.17 -5.75 5.07
C ARG A 473 8.91 -6.46 6.20
N PHE A 474 8.21 -7.29 6.96
CA PHE A 474 8.72 -7.91 8.18
C PHE A 474 9.07 -9.39 8.02
N GLY A 475 8.92 -9.97 6.82
CA GLY A 475 9.17 -11.39 6.55
C GLY A 475 8.06 -12.35 7.03
N PHE A 476 7.01 -11.85 7.67
CA PHE A 476 5.86 -12.65 8.11
C PHE A 476 4.85 -12.82 6.98
N LYS A 477 4.97 -13.93 6.25
CA LYS A 477 4.06 -14.29 5.16
C LYS A 477 2.60 -14.26 5.61
N GLN A 478 1.75 -13.76 4.73
CA GLN A 478 0.30 -13.82 4.88
C GLN A 478 -0.24 -14.79 3.82
N SER A 479 -1.04 -15.77 4.25
CA SER A 479 -1.53 -16.81 3.34
C SER A 479 -2.40 -16.20 2.23
N ALA A 480 -2.15 -16.58 0.99
CA ALA A 480 -2.97 -16.26 -0.18
C ALA A 480 -3.94 -17.39 -0.56
N ALA A 481 -4.06 -18.44 0.29
CA ALA A 481 -4.94 -19.57 0.02
C ALA A 481 -6.39 -19.13 -0.19
N LYS A 482 -7.08 -19.76 -1.15
CA LYS A 482 -8.48 -19.47 -1.47
C LYS A 482 -9.36 -19.63 -0.22
N GLY A 483 -10.21 -18.63 0.04
CA GLY A 483 -11.10 -18.58 1.19
C GLY A 483 -10.42 -18.22 2.52
N CYS A 484 -9.12 -17.91 2.54
CA CYS A 484 -8.45 -17.47 3.77
C CYS A 484 -9.05 -16.14 4.27
N SER A 485 -9.54 -16.14 5.52
CA SER A 485 -10.15 -14.98 6.17
C SER A 485 -9.27 -14.31 7.23
N ASP A 486 -7.99 -14.71 7.32
CA ASP A 486 -7.03 -14.11 8.24
C ASP A 486 -6.92 -12.59 7.98
N PRO A 487 -6.95 -11.73 9.01
CA PRO A 487 -6.87 -10.29 8.80
C PRO A 487 -5.62 -9.89 8.01
N ILE A 488 -5.82 -9.15 6.92
CA ILE A 488 -4.72 -8.66 6.08
C ILE A 488 -4.05 -7.47 6.77
N ARG A 489 -2.76 -7.62 7.07
CA ARG A 489 -1.89 -6.54 7.56
C ARG A 489 -1.29 -5.80 6.37
N CYS A 490 -1.36 -4.47 6.38
CA CYS A 490 -1.07 -3.63 5.21
C CYS A 490 0.31 -3.87 4.59
N TYR A 491 1.35 -4.06 5.41
CA TYR A 491 2.73 -4.09 4.92
C TYR A 491 3.49 -5.37 5.27
N GLY A 492 2.98 -6.25 6.12
CA GLY A 492 3.70 -7.45 6.59
C GLY A 492 3.23 -7.91 7.95
#